data_AF-A0A3S3NE66-F1
#
_entry.id   AF-A0A3S3NE66-F1
#
_cell.length_a   1.000
_cell.length_b   1.000
_cell.length_c   1.000
_cell.angle_alpha   90.00
_cell.angle_beta   90.00
_cell.angle_gamma   90.00
#
_symmetry.space_group_name_H-M   'P 1'
#
loop_
_entity.id
_entity.type
_entity.pdbx_description
1 polymer ?
#
loop_
_entity_poly.entity_id
_entity_poly.type
_entity_poly.pdbx_seq_one_letter_code
_entity_poly.pdbx_strand_id
1 'polypeptide(L)'
;MGTYGYCTPEYAKTGEPTLKSDAYSFGVAQPYFKDPKRFPELADPSLQGDFPAKGLNQAVAIAAMCLQEEASVRPLITDIVIALSFLSNN
;
A
#
# COMPACT_ATOMS: atom_id res chain seq x y z
N MET A 1 15.38 -7.23 0.19
CA MET A 1 15.36 -6.61 -1.16
C MET A 1 14.16 -5.70 -1.24
N GLY A 2 14.35 -4.46 -1.67
CA GLY A 2 13.30 -3.44 -1.76
C GLY A 2 12.54 -3.44 -3.08
N THR A 3 11.35 -2.83 -3.12
CA THR A 3 10.58 -2.67 -4.37
C THR A 3 11.06 -1.45 -5.17
N TYR A 4 11.18 -1.62 -6.49
CA TYR A 4 11.67 -0.59 -7.41
C TYR A 4 10.74 0.64 -7.36
N GLY A 5 11.30 1.83 -7.15
CA GLY A 5 10.53 3.07 -7.03
C GLY A 5 10.04 3.42 -5.62
N TYR A 6 10.06 2.49 -4.66
CA TYR A 6 9.65 2.74 -3.28
C TYR A 6 10.82 2.75 -2.30
N CYS A 7 11.93 2.07 -2.62
CA CYS A 7 13.11 2.08 -1.75
C CYS A 7 14.04 3.26 -1.99
N THR A 8 14.51 3.87 -0.90
CA THR A 8 15.54 4.90 -0.99
C THR A 8 16.85 4.29 -1.50
N PRO A 9 17.64 5.05 -2.29
CA PRO A 9 18.95 4.60 -2.76
C PRO A 9 19.94 4.37 -1.60
N GLU A 10 19.70 4.94 -0.43
CA GLU A 10 20.43 4.64 0.80
C GLU A 10 20.10 3.23 1.33
N TYR A 11 18.81 2.91 1.53
CA TYR A 11 18.36 1.59 1.97
C TYR A 11 18.82 0.47 1.02
N ALA A 12 18.78 0.73 -0.29
CA ALA A 12 19.25 -0.22 -1.29
C ALA A 12 20.76 -0.50 -1.21
N LYS A 13 21.56 0.42 -0.64
CA LYS A 13 23.01 0.30 -0.49
C LYS A 13 23.43 -0.25 0.86
N THR A 14 22.76 0.16 1.94
CA THR A 14 23.16 -0.19 3.32
C THR A 14 22.38 -1.37 3.88
N GLY A 15 21.17 -1.63 3.38
CA GLY A 15 20.26 -2.64 3.93
C GLY A 15 19.63 -2.26 5.28
N GLU A 16 19.94 -1.08 5.82
CA GLU A 16 19.46 -0.62 7.12
C GLU A 16 18.17 0.20 6.97
N PRO A 17 17.04 -0.23 7.54
CA PRO A 17 15.80 0.54 7.52
C PRO A 17 15.95 1.81 8.37
N THR A 18 15.54 2.96 7.83
CA THR A 18 15.62 4.26 8.51
C THR A 18 14.27 4.98 8.47
N LEU A 19 14.02 5.88 9.42
CA LEU A 19 12.81 6.74 9.35
C LEU A 19 12.73 7.52 8.03
N LYS A 20 13.87 7.85 7.41
CA LYS A 20 13.93 8.55 6.12
C LYS A 20 13.52 7.65 4.96
N SER A 21 13.82 6.34 5.02
CA SER A 21 13.35 5.40 4.01
C SER A 21 11.83 5.22 4.03
N ASP A 22 11.23 5.22 5.22
CA ASP A 22 9.79 5.09 5.39
C ASP A 22 9.05 6.32 4.87
N ALA A 23 9.58 7.51 5.18
CA ALA A 23 9.03 8.78 4.68
C ALA A 23 9.08 8.88 3.14
N TYR A 24 10.16 8.41 2.52
CA TYR A 24 10.27 8.37 1.05
C TYR A 24 9.26 7.41 0.42
N SER A 25 9.18 6.17 0.93
CA SER A 25 8.22 5.16 0.47
C SER A 25 6.78 5.67 0.59
N PHE A 26 6.46 6.32 1.72
CA PHE A 26 5.17 6.96 1.95
C PHE A 26 4.92 8.11 0.97
N GLY A 27 5.90 8.99 0.74
CA GLY A 27 5.78 10.11 -0.19
C GLY A 27 5.50 9.67 -1.64
N VAL A 28 6.09 8.55 -2.07
CA VAL A 28 5.82 7.96 -3.40
C VAL A 28 4.41 7.36 -3.46
N ALA A 29 3.93 6.75 -2.38
CA ALA A 29 2.63 6.09 -2.34
C ALA A 29 1.44 7.05 -2.12
N GLN A 30 1.63 8.12 -1.35
CA GLN A 30 0.60 9.10 -0.99
C GLN A 30 -0.24 9.65 -2.17
N PRO A 31 0.32 10.02 -3.34
CA PRO A 31 -0.47 10.57 -4.43
C PRO A 31 -1.44 9.56 -5.06
N TYR A 32 -1.23 8.26 -4.88
CA TYR A 32 -2.15 7.22 -5.37
C TYR A 32 -3.36 7.06 -4.44
N PHE A 33 -3.16 7.16 -3.13
CA PHE A 33 -4.26 7.06 -2.15
C PHE A 33 -5.18 8.30 -2.11
N LYS A 34 -4.72 9.44 -2.64
CA LYS A 34 -5.50 10.70 -2.68
C LYS A 34 -6.51 10.77 -3.83
N ASP A 35 -6.32 10.00 -4.90
CA ASP A 35 -7.20 10.03 -6.07
C ASP A 35 -7.73 8.63 -6.40
N PRO A 36 -9.03 8.34 -6.15
CA PRO A 36 -9.66 7.08 -6.50
C PRO A 36 -9.54 6.69 -7.98
N LYS A 37 -9.37 7.66 -8.89
CA LYS A 37 -9.17 7.39 -10.33
C LYS A 37 -7.84 6.72 -10.61
N ARG A 38 -6.88 6.85 -9.70
CA ARG A 38 -5.52 6.31 -9.82
C ARG A 38 -5.35 4.97 -9.10
N PHE A 39 -6.38 4.47 -8.42
CA PHE A 39 -6.32 3.16 -7.77
C PHE A 39 -6.00 2.02 -8.74
N PRO A 40 -6.52 1.99 -9.98
CA PRO A 40 -6.10 0.99 -10.98
C PRO A 40 -4.60 0.98 -11.29
N GLU A 41 -3.89 2.11 -11.12
CA GLU A 41 -2.42 2.18 -11.29
C GLU A 41 -1.67 1.42 -10.19
N LEU A 42 -2.31 1.11 -9.06
CA LEU A 42 -1.75 0.30 -7.98
C LEU A 42 -1.90 -1.20 -8.22
N ALA A 43 -2.77 -1.61 -9.15
CA ALA A 43 -2.94 -3.01 -9.50
C ALA A 43 -1.78 -3.52 -10.35
N ASP A 44 -1.54 -4.84 -10.31
CA ASP A 44 -0.48 -5.47 -11.09
C ASP A 44 -0.72 -5.24 -12.60
N PRO A 45 0.25 -4.69 -13.35
CA PRO A 45 0.12 -4.46 -14.80
C PRO A 45 -0.20 -5.73 -15.60
N SER A 46 0.21 -6.91 -15.12
CA SER A 46 -0.06 -8.20 -15.77
C SER A 46 -1.54 -8.59 -15.76
N LEU A 47 -2.35 -8.01 -14.86
CA LEU A 47 -3.80 -8.19 -14.84
C LEU A 47 -4.48 -7.43 -16.00
N GLN A 48 -3.81 -6.47 -16.64
CA GLN A 48 -4.32 -5.71 -17.80
C GLN A 48 -5.70 -5.06 -17.56
N GLY A 49 -6.00 -4.69 -16.30
CA GLY A 49 -7.30 -4.13 -15.93
C GLY A 49 -8.39 -5.18 -15.64
N ASP A 50 -8.09 -6.47 -15.76
CA ASP A 50 -8.99 -7.58 -15.45
C ASP A 50 -9.02 -7.87 -13.94
N PHE A 51 -9.66 -6.96 -13.21
CA PHE A 51 -9.90 -7.13 -11.77
C PHE A 51 -11.17 -6.38 -11.35
N PRO A 52 -11.85 -6.85 -10.29
CA PRO A 52 -13.01 -6.15 -9.77
C PRO A 52 -12.59 -4.83 -9.13
N ALA A 53 -12.97 -3.70 -9.74
CA ALA A 53 -12.67 -2.36 -9.22
C ALA A 53 -13.13 -2.16 -7.77
N LYS A 54 -14.25 -2.79 -7.38
CA LYS A 54 -14.76 -2.77 -6.00
C LYS A 54 -13.77 -3.43 -5.02
N GLY A 55 -13.28 -4.63 -5.35
CA GLY A 55 -12.32 -5.34 -4.50
C GLY A 55 -11.00 -4.57 -4.38
N LEU A 56 -10.52 -4.00 -5.48
CA LEU A 56 -9.33 -3.15 -5.47
C LEU A 56 -9.53 -1.91 -4.58
N ASN A 57 -10.64 -1.19 -4.74
CA ASN A 57 -10.93 0.00 -3.93
C ASN A 57 -10.98 -0.33 -2.43
N GLN A 58 -11.55 -1.48 -2.06
CA GLN A 58 -11.56 -1.94 -0.67
C GLN A 58 -10.16 -2.30 -0.17
N ALA A 59 -9.36 -2.99 -0.98
CA ALA A 59 -7.97 -3.30 -0.62
C ALA A 59 -7.12 -2.03 -0.44
N VAL A 60 -7.29 -1.04 -1.32
CA VAL A 60 -6.64 0.28 -1.21
C VAL A 60 -7.08 1.01 0.05
N ALA A 61 -8.36 0.95 0.42
CA ALA A 61 -8.84 1.54 1.67
C ALA A 61 -8.19 0.89 2.90
N ILE A 62 -8.07 -0.45 2.93
CA ILE A 62 -7.38 -1.17 4.02
C ILE A 62 -5.90 -0.75 4.09
N ALA A 63 -5.22 -0.67 2.96
CA ALA A 63 -3.84 -0.19 2.91
C ALA A 63 -3.71 1.26 3.40
N ALA A 64 -4.66 2.15 3.06
CA ALA A 64 -4.66 3.54 3.52
C ALA A 64 -4.86 3.66 5.04
N MET A 65 -5.61 2.76 5.68
CA MET A 65 -5.74 2.70 7.14
C MET A 65 -4.41 2.32 7.81
N CYS A 66 -3.60 1.49 7.16
CA CYS A 66 -2.29 1.08 7.68
C CYS A 66 -1.23 2.20 7.58
N LEU A 67 -1.43 3.14 6.66
CA LEU A 67 -0.49 4.23 6.37
C LEU A 67 -0.82 5.55 7.10
N GLN A 68 -1.73 5.52 8.07
CA GLN A 68 -2.05 6.71 8.86
C GLN A 68 -0.83 7.22 9.63
N GLU A 69 -0.66 8.55 9.71
CA GLU A 69 0.45 9.17 10.45
C GLU A 69 0.42 8.76 11.91
N GLU A 70 -0.75 8.84 12.54
CA GLU A 70 -0.94 8.44 13.93
C GLU A 70 -0.99 6.92 14.09
N ALA A 71 -0.11 6.37 14.92
CA ALA A 71 -0.04 4.92 15.14
C ALA A 71 -1.29 4.37 15.84
N SER A 72 -1.97 5.19 16.63
CA SER A 72 -3.17 4.81 17.40
C SER A 72 -4.40 4.52 16.54
N VAL A 73 -4.45 5.05 15.32
CA VAL A 73 -5.58 4.83 14.38
C VAL A 73 -5.29 3.72 13.37
N ARG A 74 -4.08 3.15 13.38
CA ARG A 74 -3.73 2.02 12.51
C ARG A 74 -4.40 0.75 13.04
N PRO A 75 -5.05 -0.05 12.18
CA PRO A 75 -5.75 -1.24 12.61
C PRO A 75 -4.79 -2.33 13.10
N LEU A 76 -5.30 -3.25 13.93
CA LEU A 76 -4.55 -4.43 14.31
C LEU A 76 -4.38 -5.35 13.10
N ILE A 77 -3.26 -6.07 13.06
CA ILE A 77 -2.98 -7.03 11.97
C ILE A 77 -4.06 -8.11 11.87
N THR A 78 -4.67 -8.48 13.01
CA THR A 78 -5.80 -9.42 13.06
C THR A 78 -6.99 -8.90 12.27
N ASP A 79 -7.31 -7.61 12.41
CA ASP A 79 -8.45 -6.99 11.73
C ASP A 79 -8.18 -6.84 10.23
N ILE A 80 -6.93 -6.51 9.87
CA ILE A 80 -6.47 -6.46 8.47
C ILE A 80 -6.64 -7.82 7.80
N VAL A 81 -6.16 -8.90 8.44
CA VAL A 81 -6.25 -10.26 7.89
C VAL A 81 -7.70 -10.69 7.71
N ILE A 82 -8.58 -10.37 8.66
CA ILE A 82 -10.02 -10.65 8.55
C ILE A 82 -10.62 -9.89 7.37
N ALA A 83 -10.34 -8.59 7.26
CA ALA A 83 -10.86 -7.75 6.19
C ALA A 83 -10.38 -8.24 4.81
N LEU A 84 -9.10 -8.58 4.66
CA LEU A 84 -8.56 -9.12 3.42
C LEU A 84 -9.12 -10.50 3.08
N SER A 85 -9.34 -11.36 4.07
CA SER A 85 -9.98 -12.67 3.86
C SER A 85 -11.39 -12.51 3.30
N PHE A 86 -12.15 -11.52 3.79
CA PHE A 86 -13.48 -11.22 3.24
C PHE A 86 -13.44 -10.76 1.78
N LEU A 87 -12.40 -9.99 1.40
CA LEU A 87 -12.19 -9.57 0.01
C LEU A 87 -11.77 -10.72 -0.91
N SER A 88 -10.99 -11.68 -0.41
CA SER A 88 -10.55 -12.84 -1.19
C SER A 88 -11.65 -13.87 -1.42
N ASN A 89 -12.69 -13.88 -0.58
CA ASN A 89 -13.77 -14.85 -0.62
C ASN A 89 -15.05 -14.36 -1.33
N ASN A 90 -15.02 -13.15 -1.91
CA ASN A 90 -16.09 -12.57 -2.74
C ASN A 90 -15.61 -12.34 -4.17
#